data_AF-A0A945X0M4-F1
#
_entry.id   AF-A0A945X0M4-F1
#
_cell.length_a   1.000
_cell.length_b   1.000
_cell.length_c   1.000
_cell.angle_alpha   90.00
_cell.angle_beta   90.00
_cell.angle_gamma   90.00
#
_symmetry.space_group_name_H-M   'P 1'
#
loop_
_entity.id
_entity.type
_entity.pdbx_description
1 polymer ?
#
loop_
_entity_poly.entity_id
_entity_poly.type
_entity_poly.pdbx_seq_one_letter_code
_entity_poly.pdbx_strand_id
1 'polypeptide(L)'
;MQADVTNECQCSAATGAVLAGECQGTAATDVTGAVLVLGGGIAGIQASLDLANSGQKVYLVERSPAIGGNMARLDKTFPTNDCSMCILSPKVVECGRHLNVDLITLGEVTELTGKAGKFTARVRKRARYVDQDACTGCGACLESCPTQCQPRFDTQRDLPVLSAEHTALLDGLVETHGHSQAALLPILQEINEICRYLPQEMVIHVADRLDVPVSEIYRIGTFYTAFSFEPRGEHTISVCTGTACHIKGAPKLIAELNRELGIGVGGTTEDGRFTLEGVRCLGCCALAPVVKIGGRIYGGVKVREIAKILKDY
;
A
#
# COMPACT_ATOMS: atom_id res chain seq x y z
N MET A 1 38.39 -17.50 1.27
CA MET A 1 39.47 -16.78 1.95
C MET A 1 38.93 -16.23 3.25
N GLN A 2 39.28 -16.86 4.37
CA GLN A 2 39.10 -16.29 5.71
C GLN A 2 40.04 -15.08 5.78
N ALA A 3 39.49 -13.88 5.72
CA ALA A 3 40.21 -12.69 6.12
C ALA A 3 39.97 -12.54 7.63
N ASP A 4 40.91 -13.02 8.43
CA ASP A 4 41.02 -12.66 9.85
C ASP A 4 41.35 -11.16 9.92
N VAL A 5 40.32 -10.33 9.87
CA VAL A 5 40.44 -8.94 10.31
C VAL A 5 40.22 -8.97 11.82
N THR A 6 41.29 -9.26 12.55
CA THR A 6 41.37 -9.13 14.01
C THR A 6 41.34 -7.65 14.38
N ASN A 7 40.16 -7.05 14.37
CA ASN A 7 39.87 -5.89 15.20
C ASN A 7 39.12 -6.40 16.42
N GLU A 8 39.81 -6.45 17.55
CA GLU A 8 39.26 -6.80 18.86
C GLU A 8 38.25 -5.73 19.29
N CYS A 9 37.02 -5.85 18.80
CA CYS A 9 35.89 -5.02 19.21
C CYS A 9 35.36 -5.50 20.57
N GLN A 10 35.84 -4.87 21.64
CA GLN A 10 35.28 -5.01 23.00
C GLN A 10 34.20 -3.95 23.18
N CYS A 11 32.92 -4.33 23.15
CA CYS A 11 31.78 -3.42 23.30
C CYS A 11 30.69 -4.06 24.13
N SER A 12 29.94 -3.26 24.89
CA SER A 12 28.83 -3.69 25.74
C SER A 12 27.48 -3.22 25.19
N ALA A 13 26.46 -4.06 25.24
CA ALA A 13 25.18 -3.85 24.58
C ALA A 13 24.32 -2.92 25.43
N ALA A 14 23.80 -1.89 24.77
CA ALA A 14 22.55 -1.28 25.17
C ALA A 14 21.44 -2.01 24.41
N THR A 15 20.78 -2.95 25.09
CA THR A 15 19.68 -3.76 24.56
C THR A 15 18.44 -2.89 24.37
N GLY A 16 18.15 -2.52 23.13
CA GLY A 16 16.84 -2.05 22.69
C GLY A 16 16.08 -3.17 21.96
N ALA A 17 15.73 -4.24 22.69
CA ALA A 17 14.76 -5.23 22.22
C ALA A 17 13.97 -5.74 23.43
N VAL A 18 12.72 -5.29 23.51
CA VAL A 18 11.69 -5.70 24.45
C VAL A 18 11.45 -7.20 24.27
N LEU A 19 12.01 -8.00 25.18
CA LEU A 19 11.47 -9.30 25.58
C LEU A 19 11.33 -9.23 27.09
N ALA A 20 10.10 -9.35 27.56
CA ALA A 20 9.74 -9.34 28.98
C ALA A 20 10.54 -10.42 29.73
N GLY A 21 11.54 -9.96 30.47
CA GLY A 21 12.36 -10.73 31.38
C GLY A 21 12.99 -9.74 32.35
N GLU A 22 12.71 -9.90 33.64
CA GLU A 22 12.95 -8.94 34.71
C GLU A 22 14.43 -8.48 34.75
N CYS A 23 14.66 -7.16 34.68
CA CYS A 23 15.97 -6.57 34.95
C CYS A 23 16.23 -6.59 36.46
N GLN A 24 16.81 -7.69 36.96
CA GLN A 24 17.47 -7.69 38.26
C GLN A 24 18.73 -6.84 38.16
N GLY A 25 18.72 -5.70 38.85
CA GLY A 25 19.85 -4.79 38.96
C GLY A 25 21.07 -5.52 39.48
N THR A 26 22.15 -5.49 38.70
CA THR A 26 23.47 -5.97 39.14
C THR A 26 24.49 -4.83 39.02
N ALA A 27 25.37 -4.83 40.01
CA ALA A 27 26.23 -3.74 40.42
C ALA A 27 27.14 -3.18 39.32
N ALA A 28 27.54 -1.91 39.52
CA ALA A 28 28.49 -1.15 38.72
C ALA A 28 29.75 -1.96 38.43
N THR A 29 29.76 -2.61 37.28
CA THR A 29 30.93 -3.20 36.67
C THR A 29 31.59 -2.11 35.83
N ASP A 30 32.91 -2.11 35.79
CA ASP A 30 33.75 -1.21 34.99
C ASP A 30 33.39 -1.34 33.49
N VAL A 31 32.37 -0.62 33.03
CA VAL A 31 31.78 -0.78 31.70
C VAL A 31 32.70 -0.12 30.67
N THR A 32 33.08 -0.87 29.64
CA THR A 32 33.75 -0.28 28.47
C THR A 32 32.79 0.68 27.79
N GLY A 33 33.18 1.95 27.58
CA GLY A 33 32.36 3.00 26.98
C GLY A 33 32.06 2.83 25.48
N ALA A 34 31.88 1.59 25.03
CA ALA A 34 31.59 1.24 23.65
C ALA A 34 30.31 0.40 23.56
N VAL A 35 29.47 0.69 22.57
CA VAL A 35 28.15 0.08 22.38
C VAL A 35 28.04 -0.52 20.98
N LEU A 36 27.50 -1.74 20.91
CA LEU A 36 27.17 -2.39 19.63
C LEU A 36 25.68 -2.28 19.35
N VAL A 37 25.31 -1.69 18.22
CA VAL A 37 23.92 -1.56 17.75
C VAL A 37 23.73 -2.46 16.54
N LEU A 38 22.71 -3.33 16.60
CA LEU A 38 22.36 -4.26 15.52
C LEU A 38 21.18 -3.71 14.71
N GLY A 39 21.40 -3.54 13.41
CA GLY A 39 20.38 -3.10 12.46
C GLY A 39 20.37 -1.58 12.26
N GLY A 40 20.70 -1.16 11.04
CA GLY A 40 20.70 0.24 10.60
C GLY A 40 19.33 0.74 10.14
N GLY A 41 18.24 0.38 10.82
CA GLY A 41 16.93 1.00 10.60
C GLY A 41 16.85 2.39 11.23
N ILE A 42 15.74 3.12 11.06
CA ILE A 42 15.53 4.44 11.68
C ILE A 42 15.77 4.42 13.20
N ALA A 43 15.30 3.36 13.89
CA ALA A 43 15.49 3.20 15.32
C ALA A 43 16.96 2.96 15.69
N GLY A 44 17.67 2.12 14.93
CA GLY A 44 19.10 1.86 15.18
C GLY A 44 19.99 3.06 14.87
N ILE A 45 19.66 3.82 13.82
CA ILE A 45 20.34 5.09 13.50
C ILE A 45 20.13 6.09 14.63
N GLN A 46 18.89 6.30 15.09
CA GLN A 46 18.61 7.23 16.18
C GLN A 46 19.29 6.80 17.48
N ALA A 47 19.19 5.53 17.84
CA ALA A 47 19.86 5.00 19.03
C ALA A 47 21.38 5.19 18.96
N SER A 48 21.97 4.98 17.78
CA SER A 48 23.41 5.19 17.56
C SER A 48 23.80 6.66 17.73
N LEU A 49 23.00 7.59 17.19
CA LEU A 49 23.23 9.03 17.34
C LEU A 49 23.11 9.47 18.80
N ASP A 50 22.07 9.04 19.50
CA ASP A 50 21.84 9.41 20.91
C ASP A 50 23.00 8.93 21.80
N LEU A 51 23.47 7.69 21.59
CA LEU A 51 24.62 7.13 22.30
C LEU A 51 25.93 7.82 21.93
N ALA A 52 26.13 8.12 20.66
CA ALA A 52 27.34 8.76 20.16
C ALA A 52 27.47 10.22 20.64
N ASN A 53 26.36 10.95 20.70
CA ASN A 53 26.24 12.29 21.28
C ASN A 53 26.42 12.29 22.80
N SER A 54 26.10 11.17 23.46
CA SER A 54 26.38 10.94 24.89
C SER A 54 27.86 10.59 25.17
N GLY A 55 28.72 10.62 24.15
CA GLY A 55 30.16 10.38 24.27
C GLY A 55 30.58 8.91 24.26
N GLN A 56 29.67 7.98 23.94
CA GLN A 56 29.99 6.55 23.84
C GLN A 56 30.45 6.21 22.41
N LYS A 57 31.41 5.30 22.26
CA LYS A 57 31.82 4.78 20.94
C LYS A 57 30.79 3.76 20.46
N VAL A 58 30.17 3.97 19.31
CA VAL A 58 29.11 3.10 18.80
C VAL A 58 29.60 2.34 17.56
N TYR A 59 29.37 1.03 17.55
CA TYR A 59 29.55 0.18 16.37
C TYR A 59 28.17 -0.18 15.84
N LEU A 60 27.82 0.31 14.65
CA LEU A 60 26.54 0.04 14.01
C LEU A 60 26.72 -1.06 12.96
N VAL A 61 26.19 -2.25 13.22
CA VAL A 61 26.27 -3.39 12.31
C VAL A 61 24.98 -3.50 11.50
N GLU A 62 25.10 -3.44 10.18
CA GLU A 62 23.98 -3.62 9.24
C GLU A 62 24.31 -4.71 8.21
N ARG A 63 23.37 -5.64 8.03
CA ARG A 63 23.47 -6.73 7.05
C ARG A 63 23.42 -6.26 5.59
N SER A 64 22.73 -5.15 5.34
CA SER A 64 22.55 -4.55 4.03
C SER A 64 23.76 -3.67 3.65
N PRO A 65 23.95 -3.34 2.36
CA PRO A 65 25.03 -2.45 1.92
C PRO A 65 24.87 -0.99 2.39
N ALA A 66 23.66 -0.59 2.78
CA ALA A 66 23.32 0.75 3.24
C ALA A 66 22.39 0.70 4.47
N ILE A 67 22.41 1.78 5.26
CA ILE A 67 21.51 2.03 6.39
C ILE A 67 20.25 2.79 5.93
N GLY A 68 19.16 2.70 6.70
CA GLY A 68 17.87 3.32 6.42
C GLY A 68 16.68 2.38 6.65
N GLY A 69 16.94 1.06 6.64
CA GLY A 69 15.93 0.02 6.91
C GLY A 69 14.72 0.07 5.96
N ASN A 70 13.54 -0.21 6.50
CA ASN A 70 12.29 -0.17 5.72
C ASN A 70 11.76 1.25 5.50
N MET A 71 12.14 2.21 6.35
CA MET A 71 11.68 3.58 6.25
C MET A 71 12.10 4.21 4.93
N ALA A 72 13.30 3.87 4.43
CA ALA A 72 13.80 4.28 3.12
C ALA A 72 12.93 3.83 1.92
N ARG A 73 11.92 2.97 2.14
CA ARG A 73 11.01 2.46 1.09
C ARG A 73 9.66 3.14 1.06
N LEU A 74 9.33 3.91 2.10
CA LEU A 74 8.02 4.57 2.17
C LEU A 74 8.10 5.86 1.37
N ASP A 75 7.16 6.15 0.48
CA ASP A 75 7.08 7.49 -0.08
C ASP A 75 6.64 8.49 1.00
N LYS A 76 5.67 8.07 1.82
CA LYS A 76 5.03 8.90 2.83
C LYS A 76 4.97 8.24 4.20
N THR A 77 5.21 9.01 5.25
CA THR A 77 5.10 8.54 6.64
C THR A 77 3.76 8.98 7.24
N PHE A 78 2.98 8.03 7.74
CA PHE A 78 1.85 8.34 8.61
C PHE A 78 2.36 8.84 9.98
N PRO A 79 1.77 9.86 10.64
CA PRO A 79 0.49 10.54 10.35
C PRO A 79 0.61 11.85 9.54
N THR A 80 1.82 12.38 9.38
CA THR A 80 2.05 13.71 8.80
C THR A 80 2.03 13.72 7.28
N ASN A 81 2.11 12.55 6.64
CA ASN A 81 2.25 12.41 5.20
C ASN A 81 3.52 13.09 4.64
N ASP A 82 4.57 13.16 5.46
CA ASP A 82 5.88 13.69 5.06
C ASP A 82 6.65 12.67 4.21
N CYS A 83 7.55 13.18 3.36
CA CYS A 83 8.45 12.31 2.61
C CYS A 83 9.40 11.58 3.57
N SER A 84 9.42 10.25 3.54
CA SER A 84 10.27 9.46 4.45
C SER A 84 11.75 9.81 4.29
N MET A 85 12.17 10.07 3.05
CA MET A 85 13.55 10.36 2.70
C MET A 85 13.98 11.71 3.27
N CYS A 86 13.09 12.70 3.34
CA CYS A 86 13.38 14.00 3.96
C CYS A 86 13.63 13.87 5.47
N ILE A 87 12.96 12.94 6.16
CA ILE A 87 13.16 12.70 7.59
C ILE A 87 14.39 11.83 7.84
N LEU A 88 14.63 10.84 6.97
CA LEU A 88 15.68 9.84 7.15
C LEU A 88 17.06 10.32 6.71
N SER A 89 17.14 11.01 5.56
CA SER A 89 18.41 11.47 4.97
C SER A 89 19.31 12.25 5.93
N PRO A 90 18.83 13.26 6.69
CA PRO A 90 19.70 14.00 7.60
C PRO A 90 20.32 13.08 8.66
N LYS A 91 19.54 12.13 9.21
CA LYS A 91 20.02 11.19 10.22
C LYS A 91 21.03 10.18 9.66
N VAL A 92 20.82 9.72 8.42
CA VAL A 92 21.77 8.82 7.73
C VAL A 92 23.11 9.52 7.51
N VAL A 93 23.08 10.78 7.04
CA VAL A 93 24.29 11.58 6.80
C VAL A 93 25.01 11.89 8.12
N GLU A 94 24.26 12.28 9.15
CA GLU A 94 24.80 12.55 10.48
C GLU A 94 25.47 11.30 11.06
N CYS A 95 24.78 10.16 11.06
CA CYS A 95 25.29 8.90 11.59
C CYS A 95 26.53 8.41 10.82
N GLY A 96 26.55 8.58 9.50
CA GLY A 96 27.70 8.19 8.68
C GLY A 96 28.92 9.10 8.81
N ARG A 97 28.78 10.33 9.30
CA ARG A 97 29.87 11.29 9.51
C ARG A 97 30.28 11.45 10.97
N HIS A 98 29.56 10.83 11.89
CA HIS A 98 29.79 11.00 13.31
C HIS A 98 31.08 10.30 13.76
N LEU A 99 32.00 11.02 14.41
CA LEU A 99 33.33 10.51 14.80
C LEU A 99 33.25 9.30 15.75
N ASN A 100 32.25 9.31 16.64
CA ASN A 100 32.01 8.22 17.58
C ASN A 100 31.20 7.05 16.99
N VAL A 101 30.84 7.05 15.71
CA VAL A 101 30.06 5.95 15.09
C VAL A 101 30.91 5.24 14.03
N ASP A 102 31.18 3.96 14.24
CA ASP A 102 31.82 3.08 13.25
C ASP A 102 30.77 2.22 12.57
N LEU A 103 30.64 2.40 11.26
CA LEU A 103 29.55 1.83 10.47
C LEU A 103 29.99 0.57 9.73
N ILE A 104 29.54 -0.59 10.20
CA ILE A 104 29.89 -1.90 9.65
C ILE A 104 28.72 -2.41 8.81
N THR A 105 28.72 -2.04 7.54
CA THR A 105 27.76 -2.54 6.54
C THR A 105 28.19 -3.89 5.96
N LEU A 106 27.22 -4.62 5.38
CA LEU A 106 27.41 -6.01 4.93
C LEU A 106 27.93 -6.93 6.06
N GLY A 107 27.64 -6.56 7.31
CA GLY A 107 28.09 -7.26 8.51
C GLY A 107 26.95 -8.04 9.16
N GLU A 108 27.23 -9.28 9.56
CA GLU A 108 26.34 -10.09 10.39
C GLU A 108 27.08 -10.58 11.64
N VAL A 109 26.49 -10.44 12.82
CA VAL A 109 27.08 -10.96 14.06
C VAL A 109 26.86 -12.46 14.11
N THR A 110 27.94 -13.23 14.22
CA THR A 110 27.87 -14.70 14.28
C THR A 110 27.90 -15.22 15.70
N GLU A 111 28.71 -14.60 16.57
CA GLU A 111 28.95 -15.07 17.93
C GLU A 111 29.11 -13.89 18.89
N LEU A 112 28.59 -14.05 20.10
CA LEU A 112 28.74 -13.12 21.22
C LEU A 112 29.31 -13.88 22.41
N THR A 113 30.50 -13.50 22.86
CA THR A 113 31.18 -14.09 24.02
C THR A 113 31.34 -13.04 25.12
N GLY A 114 30.88 -13.33 26.33
CA GLY A 114 31.03 -12.45 27.49
C GLY A 114 29.72 -12.23 28.26
N LYS A 115 29.69 -11.19 29.08
CA LYS A 115 28.53 -10.78 29.88
C LYS A 115 28.15 -9.34 29.55
N ALA A 116 26.94 -8.92 29.89
CA ALA A 116 26.52 -7.52 29.77
C ALA A 116 27.56 -6.60 30.46
N GLY A 117 27.99 -5.54 29.77
CA GLY A 117 29.05 -4.64 30.24
C GLY A 117 30.46 -4.95 29.70
N LYS A 118 30.77 -6.21 29.37
CA LYS A 118 32.03 -6.63 28.73
C LYS A 118 31.80 -7.86 27.85
N PHE A 119 31.52 -7.65 26.57
CA PHE A 119 31.49 -8.73 25.58
C PHE A 119 32.33 -8.43 24.35
N THR A 120 32.64 -9.50 23.63
CA THR A 120 33.29 -9.48 22.34
C THR A 120 32.33 -10.06 21.32
N ALA A 121 32.13 -9.37 20.20
CA ALA A 121 31.26 -9.78 19.12
C ALA A 121 32.09 -10.17 17.89
N ARG A 122 31.87 -11.38 17.36
CA ARG A 122 32.45 -11.79 16.08
C ARG A 122 31.52 -11.36 14.97
N VAL A 123 31.98 -10.48 14.08
CA VAL A 123 31.21 -9.97 12.95
C VAL A 123 31.76 -10.54 11.66
N ARG A 124 30.92 -11.23 10.90
CA ARG A 124 31.23 -11.68 9.54
C ARG A 124 30.89 -10.57 8.56
N LYS A 125 31.90 -10.02 7.87
CA LYS A 125 31.74 -9.00 6.82
C LYS A 125 31.75 -9.66 5.46
N ARG A 126 30.71 -9.45 4.65
CA ARG A 126 30.67 -9.93 3.25
C ARG A 126 31.55 -9.04 2.37
N ALA A 127 32.20 -9.65 1.38
CA ALA A 127 33.07 -8.92 0.46
C ALA A 127 32.26 -7.92 -0.36
N ARG A 128 32.64 -6.64 -0.29
CA ARG A 128 32.03 -5.56 -1.08
C ARG A 128 32.62 -5.49 -2.50
N TYR A 129 33.77 -6.11 -2.73
CA TYR A 129 34.54 -6.02 -3.98
C TYR A 129 34.88 -4.56 -4.39
N VAL A 130 34.89 -3.65 -3.42
CA VAL A 130 35.27 -2.24 -3.56
C VAL A 130 36.14 -1.87 -2.36
N ASP A 131 37.27 -1.23 -2.63
CA ASP A 131 38.12 -0.62 -1.61
C ASP A 131 37.42 0.60 -1.01
N GLN A 132 37.20 0.61 0.30
CA GLN A 132 36.46 1.68 0.99
C GLN A 132 37.28 2.97 1.07
N ASP A 133 38.61 2.88 1.18
CA ASP A 133 39.48 4.03 1.36
C ASP A 133 39.68 4.79 0.05
N ALA A 134 39.66 4.08 -1.08
CA ALA A 134 39.71 4.66 -2.43
C ALA A 134 38.34 5.01 -3.01
N CYS A 135 37.23 4.70 -2.32
CA CYS A 135 35.89 4.86 -2.86
C CYS A 135 35.46 6.34 -2.88
N THR A 136 35.27 6.90 -4.07
CA THR A 136 34.76 8.27 -4.26
C THR A 136 33.25 8.34 -4.50
N GLY A 137 32.56 7.20 -4.53
CA GLY A 137 31.13 7.14 -4.86
C GLY A 137 30.81 7.34 -6.35
N CYS A 138 31.79 7.16 -7.24
CA CYS A 138 31.65 7.38 -8.69
C CYS A 138 30.73 6.39 -9.43
N GLY A 139 30.34 5.28 -8.80
CA GLY A 139 29.45 4.29 -9.41
C GLY A 139 30.12 3.29 -10.37
N ALA A 140 31.43 3.35 -10.59
CA ALA A 140 32.16 2.39 -11.44
C ALA A 140 31.98 0.91 -11.03
N CYS A 141 31.73 0.67 -9.74
CA CYS A 141 31.43 -0.66 -9.22
C CYS A 141 30.09 -1.24 -9.71
N LEU A 142 29.14 -0.40 -10.12
CA LEU A 142 27.85 -0.83 -10.67
C LEU A 142 28.01 -1.39 -12.10
N GLU A 143 28.88 -0.79 -12.92
CA GLU A 143 29.14 -1.23 -14.29
C GLU A 143 29.86 -2.58 -14.34
N SER A 144 30.81 -2.78 -13.42
CA SER A 144 31.60 -4.01 -13.33
C SER A 144 30.94 -5.10 -12.48
N CYS A 145 29.73 -4.86 -11.97
CA CYS A 145 29.07 -5.79 -11.07
C CYS A 145 28.73 -7.10 -11.82
N PRO A 146 29.30 -8.25 -11.45
CA PRO A 146 29.09 -9.52 -12.17
C PRO A 146 27.68 -10.07 -11.95
N THR A 147 26.97 -9.58 -10.94
CA THR A 147 25.57 -9.91 -10.68
C THR A 147 24.69 -8.83 -11.27
N GLN A 148 23.73 -9.23 -12.11
CA GLN A 148 22.61 -8.35 -12.41
C GLN A 148 21.94 -8.00 -11.09
N CYS A 149 21.93 -6.71 -10.78
CA CYS A 149 21.32 -6.19 -9.57
C CYS A 149 19.81 -6.43 -9.71
N GLN A 150 19.34 -7.60 -9.30
CA GLN A 150 17.92 -7.79 -9.08
C GLN A 150 17.56 -6.78 -8.00
N PRO A 151 16.64 -5.84 -8.27
CA PRO A 151 16.18 -4.94 -7.24
C PRO A 151 15.76 -5.80 -6.04
N ARG A 152 16.14 -5.35 -4.84
CA ARG A 152 15.92 -6.12 -3.59
C ARG A 152 14.43 -6.46 -3.37
N PHE A 153 13.54 -5.81 -4.12
CA PHE A 153 12.11 -6.06 -4.21
C PHE A 153 11.76 -6.18 -5.68
N ASP A 154 10.90 -7.15 -6.01
CA ASP A 154 10.36 -7.27 -7.35
C ASP A 154 9.66 -5.96 -7.73
N THR A 155 10.08 -5.39 -8.86
CA THR A 155 9.46 -4.19 -9.42
C THR A 155 8.41 -4.57 -10.46
N GLN A 156 8.34 -5.85 -10.83
CA GLN A 156 7.28 -6.36 -11.68
C GLN A 156 6.02 -6.46 -10.85
N ARG A 157 4.97 -5.77 -11.31
CA ARG A 157 3.63 -5.99 -10.81
C ARG A 157 3.15 -7.30 -11.42
N ASP A 158 2.86 -8.30 -10.58
CA ASP A 158 2.14 -9.50 -11.01
C ASP A 158 0.74 -9.09 -11.45
N LEU A 159 0.60 -8.74 -12.73
CA LEU A 159 -0.66 -8.33 -13.33
C LEU A 159 -1.55 -9.56 -13.54
N PRO A 160 -2.83 -9.52 -13.15
CA PRO A 160 -3.76 -10.59 -13.47
C PRO A 160 -3.91 -10.73 -14.99
N VAL A 161 -4.05 -11.97 -15.48
CA VAL A 161 -4.20 -12.23 -16.92
C VAL A 161 -5.55 -11.69 -17.38
N LEU A 162 -5.53 -10.72 -18.29
CA LEU A 162 -6.75 -10.20 -18.92
C LEU A 162 -7.25 -11.15 -20.01
N SER A 163 -8.57 -11.20 -20.23
CA SER A 163 -9.13 -11.79 -21.45
C SER A 163 -8.72 -10.98 -22.68
N ALA A 164 -8.52 -11.65 -23.81
CA ALA A 164 -8.07 -11.02 -25.05
C ALA A 164 -9.00 -9.88 -25.54
N GLU A 165 -10.30 -9.99 -25.25
CA GLU A 165 -11.30 -8.97 -25.57
C GLU A 165 -11.10 -7.68 -24.76
N HIS A 166 -10.87 -7.83 -23.45
CA HIS A 166 -10.63 -6.71 -22.55
C HIS A 166 -9.31 -6.00 -22.85
N THR A 167 -8.28 -6.73 -23.31
CA THR A 167 -6.97 -6.13 -23.66
C THR A 167 -7.08 -5.22 -24.88
N ALA A 168 -7.76 -5.68 -25.94
CA ALA A 168 -7.96 -4.90 -27.15
C ALA A 168 -8.78 -3.62 -26.88
N LEU A 169 -9.77 -3.72 -25.98
CA LEU A 169 -10.55 -2.57 -25.50
C LEU A 169 -9.68 -1.54 -24.80
N LEU A 170 -8.87 -1.97 -23.83
CA LEU A 170 -7.98 -1.05 -23.09
C LEU A 170 -6.95 -0.38 -23.99
N ASP A 171 -6.34 -1.12 -24.92
CA ASP A 171 -5.35 -0.54 -25.83
C ASP A 171 -5.97 0.56 -26.70
N GLY A 172 -7.18 0.36 -27.23
CA GLY A 172 -7.89 1.40 -28.01
C GLY A 172 -8.28 2.63 -27.19
N LEU A 173 -8.66 2.44 -25.93
CA LEU A 173 -9.01 3.55 -25.01
C LEU A 173 -7.79 4.40 -24.66
N VAL A 174 -6.66 3.74 -24.39
CA VAL A 174 -5.41 4.41 -24.04
C VAL A 174 -4.84 5.17 -25.22
N GLU A 175 -4.96 4.64 -26.46
CA GLU A 175 -4.57 5.36 -27.68
C GLU A 175 -5.43 6.62 -27.92
N THR A 176 -6.71 6.57 -27.58
CA THR A 176 -7.66 7.67 -27.83
C THR A 176 -7.50 8.83 -26.83
N HIS A 177 -7.36 8.52 -25.53
CA HIS A 177 -7.33 9.53 -24.46
C HIS A 177 -5.92 9.88 -23.98
N GLY A 178 -4.93 9.07 -24.34
CA GLY A 178 -3.52 9.24 -23.99
C GLY A 178 -3.12 8.68 -22.63
N HIS A 179 -1.83 8.79 -22.31
CA HIS A 179 -1.19 8.18 -21.14
C HIS A 179 -1.15 9.06 -19.88
N SER A 180 -2.03 10.05 -19.76
CA SER A 180 -1.96 11.03 -18.67
C SER A 180 -2.98 10.74 -17.57
N GLN A 181 -2.71 11.17 -16.33
CA GLN A 181 -3.66 11.05 -15.22
C GLN A 181 -5.01 11.73 -15.52
N ALA A 182 -5.04 12.74 -16.38
CA ALA A 182 -6.27 13.40 -16.82
C ALA A 182 -7.18 12.47 -17.67
N ALA A 183 -6.60 11.48 -18.35
CA ALA A 183 -7.32 10.48 -19.13
C ALA A 183 -8.00 9.40 -18.26
N LEU A 184 -7.67 9.33 -16.97
CA LEU A 184 -8.16 8.28 -16.08
C LEU A 184 -9.70 8.26 -15.99
N LEU A 185 -10.33 9.41 -15.75
CA LEU A 185 -11.78 9.47 -15.59
C LEU A 185 -12.55 9.12 -16.89
N PRO A 186 -12.19 9.66 -18.07
CA PRO A 186 -12.77 9.23 -19.35
C PRO A 186 -12.64 7.73 -19.59
N ILE A 187 -11.45 7.15 -19.37
CA ILE A 187 -11.21 5.72 -19.57
C ILE A 187 -12.12 4.89 -18.65
N LEU A 188 -12.25 5.27 -17.37
CA LEU A 188 -13.16 4.58 -16.44
C LEU A 188 -14.63 4.72 -16.83
N GLN A 189 -15.04 5.85 -17.42
CA GLN A 189 -16.40 6.05 -17.91
C GLN A 189 -16.71 5.12 -19.08
N GLU A 190 -15.81 4.99 -20.05
CA GLU A 190 -16.01 4.09 -21.19
C GLU A 190 -16.00 2.62 -20.79
N ILE A 191 -15.09 2.22 -19.88
CA ILE A 191 -15.10 0.86 -19.31
C ILE A 191 -16.44 0.60 -18.64
N ASN A 192 -16.95 1.55 -17.85
CA ASN A 192 -18.23 1.40 -17.17
C ASN A 192 -19.43 1.44 -18.14
N GLU A 193 -19.34 2.10 -19.29
CA GLU A 193 -20.38 2.08 -20.32
C GLU A 193 -20.47 0.70 -21.00
N ILE A 194 -19.32 0.10 -21.27
CA ILE A 194 -19.21 -1.18 -21.98
C ILE A 194 -19.47 -2.35 -21.03
N CYS A 195 -18.74 -2.40 -19.92
CA CYS A 195 -18.82 -3.51 -18.97
C CYS A 195 -19.94 -3.32 -17.95
N ARG A 196 -20.53 -2.12 -17.80
CA ARG A 196 -21.55 -1.77 -16.76
C ARG A 196 -21.03 -1.80 -15.31
N TYR A 197 -19.78 -2.21 -15.13
CA TYR A 197 -19.01 -2.16 -13.89
C TYR A 197 -17.53 -2.01 -14.23
N LEU A 198 -16.68 -1.91 -13.21
CA LEU A 198 -15.23 -1.82 -13.31
C LEU A 198 -14.61 -3.15 -12.83
N PRO A 199 -14.25 -4.07 -13.74
CA PRO A 199 -13.57 -5.30 -13.38
C PRO A 199 -12.24 -5.01 -12.70
N GLN A 200 -11.91 -5.78 -11.65
CA GLN A 200 -10.66 -5.61 -10.91
C GLN A 200 -9.43 -5.74 -11.82
N GLU A 201 -9.46 -6.69 -12.75
CA GLU A 201 -8.38 -6.91 -13.72
C GLU A 201 -8.16 -5.65 -14.57
N MET A 202 -9.22 -5.10 -15.14
CA MET A 202 -9.17 -3.88 -15.97
C MET A 202 -8.63 -2.68 -15.17
N VAL A 203 -9.06 -2.51 -13.93
CA VAL A 203 -8.59 -1.43 -13.04
C VAL A 203 -7.08 -1.51 -12.81
N ILE A 204 -6.54 -2.70 -12.54
CA ILE A 204 -5.11 -2.87 -12.28
C ILE A 204 -4.31 -2.57 -13.56
N HIS A 205 -4.79 -3.01 -14.73
CA HIS A 205 -4.12 -2.74 -16.00
C HIS A 205 -4.19 -1.26 -16.42
N VAL A 206 -5.31 -0.57 -16.17
CA VAL A 206 -5.41 0.88 -16.37
C VAL A 206 -4.43 1.61 -15.45
N ALA A 207 -4.31 1.19 -14.19
CA ALA A 207 -3.37 1.76 -13.23
C ALA A 207 -1.92 1.64 -13.73
N ASP A 208 -1.60 0.50 -14.32
CA ASP A 208 -0.28 0.23 -14.87
C ASP A 208 0.03 1.06 -16.11
N ARG A 209 -0.89 1.09 -17.08
CA ARG A 209 -0.72 1.83 -18.34
C ARG A 209 -0.66 3.35 -18.19
N LEU A 210 -1.30 3.89 -17.15
CA LEU A 210 -1.31 5.32 -16.84
C LEU A 210 -0.27 5.71 -15.78
N ASP A 211 0.51 4.75 -15.28
CA ASP A 211 1.45 4.91 -14.15
C ASP A 211 0.81 5.61 -12.93
N VAL A 212 -0.44 5.24 -12.62
CA VAL A 212 -1.16 5.74 -11.44
C VAL A 212 -1.28 4.64 -10.39
N PRO A 213 -1.22 4.99 -9.09
CA PRO A 213 -1.42 3.98 -8.05
C PRO A 213 -2.87 3.48 -8.07
N VAL A 214 -3.06 2.15 -7.93
CA VAL A 214 -4.39 1.51 -7.92
C VAL A 214 -5.33 2.13 -6.86
N SER A 215 -4.78 2.62 -5.75
CA SER A 215 -5.52 3.34 -4.71
C SER A 215 -6.23 4.59 -5.22
N GLU A 216 -5.68 5.27 -6.24
CA GLU A 216 -6.28 6.46 -6.85
C GLU A 216 -7.56 6.09 -7.62
N ILE A 217 -7.55 4.96 -8.31
CA ILE A 217 -8.71 4.46 -9.04
C ILE A 217 -9.82 4.06 -8.07
N TYR A 218 -9.48 3.36 -6.98
CA TYR A 218 -10.44 3.04 -5.94
C TYR A 218 -11.00 4.29 -5.26
N ARG A 219 -10.18 5.34 -5.06
CA ARG A 219 -10.63 6.62 -4.52
C ARG A 219 -11.70 7.26 -5.42
N ILE A 220 -11.48 7.27 -6.73
CA ILE A 220 -12.44 7.80 -7.70
C ILE A 220 -13.70 6.91 -7.75
N GLY A 221 -13.53 5.59 -7.88
CA GLY A 221 -14.65 4.66 -8.00
C GLY A 221 -15.54 4.58 -6.75
N THR A 222 -14.98 4.80 -5.57
CA THR A 222 -15.77 4.87 -4.31
C THR A 222 -16.42 6.23 -4.10
N PHE A 223 -15.86 7.30 -4.66
CA PHE A 223 -16.42 8.65 -4.53
C PHE A 223 -17.60 8.90 -5.48
N TYR A 224 -17.52 8.44 -6.73
CA TYR A 224 -18.58 8.62 -7.72
C TYR A 224 -19.56 7.44 -7.70
N THR A 225 -20.82 7.72 -7.38
CA THR A 225 -21.91 6.72 -7.34
C THR A 225 -22.24 6.09 -8.70
N ALA A 226 -21.77 6.70 -9.79
CA ALA A 226 -21.93 6.19 -11.15
C ALA A 226 -21.15 4.89 -11.38
N PHE A 227 -20.00 4.72 -10.72
CA PHE A 227 -19.17 3.54 -10.87
C PHE A 227 -19.61 2.41 -9.92
N SER A 228 -19.34 1.18 -10.34
CA SER A 228 -19.51 0.00 -9.50
C SER A 228 -18.37 -0.97 -9.75
N PHE A 229 -17.90 -1.63 -8.70
CA PHE A 229 -16.92 -2.72 -8.80
C PHE A 229 -17.58 -4.10 -8.87
N GLU A 230 -18.89 -4.14 -8.68
CA GLU A 230 -19.70 -5.36 -8.77
C GLU A 230 -20.49 -5.36 -10.07
N PRO A 231 -20.70 -6.53 -10.70
CA PRO A 231 -21.46 -6.62 -11.94
C PRO A 231 -22.86 -6.01 -11.80
N ARG A 232 -23.18 -5.06 -12.68
CA ARG A 232 -24.51 -4.46 -12.78
C ARG A 232 -25.25 -5.01 -13.99
N GLY A 233 -26.53 -5.24 -13.79
CA GLY A 233 -27.45 -5.66 -14.82
C GLY A 233 -27.80 -4.52 -15.78
N GLU A 234 -28.41 -4.88 -16.90
CA GLU A 234 -28.81 -3.95 -17.97
C GLU A 234 -29.67 -2.78 -17.52
N HIS A 235 -30.57 -3.03 -16.57
CA HIS A 235 -31.51 -2.06 -16.07
C HIS A 235 -31.39 -1.93 -14.55
N THR A 236 -30.84 -0.80 -14.12
CA THR A 236 -30.82 -0.45 -12.70
C THR A 236 -32.19 0.06 -12.26
N ILE A 237 -32.74 -0.56 -11.22
CA ILE A 237 -34.00 -0.23 -10.55
C ILE A 237 -33.65 0.54 -9.27
N SER A 238 -33.75 1.86 -9.31
CA SER A 238 -33.52 2.73 -8.17
C SER A 238 -34.83 3.01 -7.43
N VAL A 239 -34.97 2.50 -6.20
CA VAL A 239 -36.15 2.75 -5.36
C VAL A 239 -35.85 3.88 -4.38
N CYS A 240 -36.69 4.92 -4.36
CA CYS A 240 -36.55 6.02 -3.42
C CYS A 240 -36.97 5.59 -2.00
N THR A 241 -36.01 5.63 -1.07
CA THR A 241 -36.20 5.33 0.36
C THR A 241 -36.29 6.58 1.24
N GLY A 242 -36.35 7.76 0.63
CA GLY A 242 -36.50 9.03 1.35
C GLY A 242 -37.82 9.11 2.12
N THR A 243 -37.90 10.04 3.07
CA THR A 243 -38.97 10.12 4.06
C THR A 243 -40.38 10.11 3.46
N ALA A 244 -40.60 10.88 2.38
CA ALA A 244 -41.90 10.93 1.70
C ALA A 244 -42.30 9.59 1.06
N CYS A 245 -41.34 8.89 0.44
CA CYS A 245 -41.58 7.57 -0.16
C CYS A 245 -41.69 6.48 0.90
N HIS A 246 -40.93 6.60 2.00
CA HIS A 246 -40.98 5.66 3.12
C HIS A 246 -42.38 5.61 3.76
N ILE A 247 -42.95 6.77 4.08
CA ILE A 247 -44.31 6.87 4.66
C ILE A 247 -45.38 6.34 3.70
N LYS A 248 -45.21 6.59 2.39
CA LYS A 248 -46.16 6.12 1.35
C LYS A 248 -45.98 4.64 0.97
N GLY A 249 -45.08 3.90 1.60
CA GLY A 249 -44.98 2.44 1.45
C GLY A 249 -43.81 1.93 0.59
N ALA A 250 -42.74 2.71 0.40
CA ALA A 250 -41.52 2.22 -0.27
C ALA A 250 -40.95 0.90 0.31
N PRO A 251 -40.99 0.63 1.65
CA PRO A 251 -40.54 -0.66 2.17
C PRO A 251 -41.32 -1.86 1.62
N LYS A 252 -42.64 -1.68 1.38
CA LYS A 252 -43.49 -2.72 0.78
C LYS A 252 -43.12 -2.96 -0.68
N LEU A 253 -42.70 -1.91 -1.37
CA LEU A 253 -42.26 -1.97 -2.77
C LEU A 253 -40.94 -2.74 -2.90
N ILE A 254 -39.98 -2.47 -2.01
CA ILE A 254 -38.71 -3.20 -1.96
C ILE A 254 -38.94 -4.67 -1.63
N ALA A 255 -39.83 -4.98 -0.67
CA ALA A 255 -40.16 -6.35 -0.33
C ALA A 255 -40.75 -7.13 -1.51
N GLU A 256 -41.63 -6.50 -2.30
CA GLU A 256 -42.18 -7.13 -3.50
C GLU A 256 -41.12 -7.30 -4.59
N LEU A 257 -40.28 -6.28 -4.83
CA LEU A 257 -39.18 -6.38 -5.80
C LEU A 257 -38.19 -7.49 -5.43
N ASN A 258 -37.86 -7.63 -4.14
CA ASN A 258 -37.01 -8.72 -3.67
C ASN A 258 -37.66 -10.10 -3.90
N ARG A 259 -39.00 -10.19 -3.78
CA ARG A 259 -39.74 -11.44 -3.99
C ARG A 259 -39.82 -11.82 -5.46
N GLU A 260 -40.07 -10.85 -6.34
CA GLU A 260 -40.19 -11.07 -7.79
C GLU A 260 -38.84 -11.36 -8.44
N LEU A 261 -37.79 -10.61 -8.07
CA LEU A 261 -36.46 -10.73 -8.67
C LEU A 261 -35.56 -11.74 -7.95
N GLY A 262 -35.93 -12.15 -6.73
CA GLY A 262 -35.11 -13.06 -5.91
C GLY A 262 -33.80 -12.44 -5.38
N ILE A 263 -33.62 -11.12 -5.50
CA ILE A 263 -32.39 -10.40 -5.11
C ILE A 263 -32.63 -9.48 -3.91
N GLY A 264 -31.57 -9.20 -3.15
CA GLY A 264 -31.57 -8.16 -2.12
C GLY A 264 -31.27 -6.76 -2.68
N VAL A 265 -31.43 -5.73 -1.84
CA VAL A 265 -30.99 -4.37 -2.19
C VAL A 265 -29.48 -4.33 -2.35
N GLY A 266 -29.01 -3.87 -3.50
CA GLY A 266 -27.61 -3.89 -3.93
C GLY A 266 -27.27 -5.10 -4.82
N GLY A 267 -28.15 -6.09 -4.92
CA GLY A 267 -27.94 -7.27 -5.74
C GLY A 267 -28.28 -7.08 -7.21
N THR A 268 -27.70 -7.94 -8.04
CA THR A 268 -28.00 -8.08 -9.47
C THR A 268 -28.59 -9.48 -9.70
N THR A 269 -29.60 -9.59 -10.56
CA THR A 269 -30.20 -10.89 -10.95
C THR A 269 -29.17 -11.78 -11.63
N GLU A 270 -29.25 -13.11 -11.45
CA GLU A 270 -28.40 -14.08 -12.15
C GLU A 270 -28.46 -13.93 -13.69
N ASP A 271 -29.62 -13.52 -14.21
CA ASP A 271 -29.83 -13.26 -15.64
C ASP A 271 -29.12 -11.99 -16.14
N GLY A 272 -28.49 -11.20 -15.27
CA GLY A 272 -27.79 -9.95 -15.64
C GLY A 272 -28.70 -8.83 -16.18
N ARG A 273 -30.03 -8.95 -16.03
CA ARG A 273 -30.99 -7.97 -16.58
C ARG A 273 -31.30 -6.83 -15.62
N PHE A 274 -31.45 -7.11 -14.32
CA PHE A 274 -31.86 -6.10 -13.35
C PHE A 274 -30.91 -6.00 -12.16
N THR A 275 -30.61 -4.77 -11.74
CA THR A 275 -29.92 -4.47 -10.47
C THR A 275 -30.83 -3.64 -9.60
N LEU A 276 -31.05 -4.06 -8.35
CA LEU A 276 -31.89 -3.33 -7.42
C LEU A 276 -31.04 -2.43 -6.52
N GLU A 277 -31.28 -1.12 -6.53
CA GLU A 277 -30.59 -0.18 -5.65
C GLU A 277 -31.57 0.67 -4.82
N GLY A 278 -31.22 0.87 -3.55
CA GLY A 278 -31.95 1.75 -2.64
C GLY A 278 -31.31 3.12 -2.60
N VAL A 279 -31.96 4.13 -3.22
CA VAL A 279 -31.46 5.51 -3.22
C VAL A 279 -32.18 6.35 -2.18
N ARG A 280 -31.49 7.36 -1.63
CA ARG A 280 -32.05 8.22 -0.58
C ARG A 280 -33.11 9.17 -1.12
N CYS A 281 -32.88 9.80 -2.26
CA CYS A 281 -33.83 10.74 -2.84
C CYS A 281 -33.70 10.78 -4.37
N LEU A 282 -34.85 10.77 -5.06
CA LEU A 282 -34.96 11.00 -6.51
C LEU A 282 -35.50 12.39 -6.86
N GLY A 283 -35.76 13.25 -5.86
CA GLY A 283 -36.25 14.62 -6.05
C GLY A 283 -37.73 14.76 -6.43
N CYS A 284 -38.44 13.68 -6.73
CA CYS A 284 -39.84 13.73 -7.19
C CYS A 284 -40.88 13.46 -6.08
N CYS A 285 -40.76 14.13 -4.92
CA CYS A 285 -41.59 13.83 -3.74
C CYS A 285 -43.12 13.93 -3.98
N ALA A 286 -43.57 14.79 -4.90
CA ALA A 286 -44.98 14.92 -5.26
C ALA A 286 -45.57 13.61 -5.83
N LEU A 287 -44.75 12.83 -6.54
CA LEU A 287 -45.11 11.58 -7.19
C LEU A 287 -44.80 10.36 -6.32
N ALA A 288 -44.51 10.54 -5.03
CA ALA A 288 -44.20 9.43 -4.14
C ALA A 288 -45.37 8.40 -4.09
N PRO A 289 -45.09 7.08 -4.07
CA PRO A 289 -43.76 6.43 -4.15
C PRO A 289 -43.15 6.44 -5.57
N VAL A 290 -41.83 6.66 -5.65
CA VAL A 290 -41.09 6.84 -6.91
C VAL A 290 -40.06 5.72 -7.11
N VAL A 291 -40.01 5.19 -8.33
CA VAL A 291 -38.99 4.24 -8.80
C VAL A 291 -38.39 4.75 -10.09
N LYS A 292 -37.08 4.55 -10.29
CA LYS A 292 -36.41 4.81 -11.56
C LYS A 292 -35.93 3.47 -12.15
N ILE A 293 -36.23 3.21 -13.42
CA ILE A 293 -35.78 1.98 -14.12
C ILE A 293 -35.14 2.41 -15.44
N GLY A 294 -33.88 2.03 -15.67
CA GLY A 294 -33.19 2.29 -16.94
C GLY A 294 -33.19 3.77 -17.37
N GLY A 295 -33.20 4.69 -16.41
CA GLY A 295 -33.27 6.14 -16.68
C GLY A 295 -34.67 6.76 -16.62
N ARG A 296 -35.76 5.97 -16.75
CA ARG A 296 -37.13 6.46 -16.71
C ARG A 296 -37.69 6.50 -15.29
N ILE A 297 -38.40 7.57 -14.94
CA ILE A 297 -38.99 7.78 -13.61
C ILE A 297 -40.47 7.38 -13.64
N TYR A 298 -40.84 6.50 -12.71
CA TYR A 298 -42.21 6.05 -12.47
C TYR A 298 -42.71 6.59 -11.14
N GLY A 299 -43.82 7.32 -11.19
CA GLY A 299 -44.45 7.96 -10.03
C GLY A 299 -45.77 7.28 -9.64
N GLY A 300 -46.11 7.31 -8.35
CA GLY A 300 -47.38 6.76 -7.85
C GLY A 300 -47.47 5.24 -7.93
N VAL A 301 -46.33 4.55 -8.00
CA VAL A 301 -46.25 3.12 -8.32
C VAL A 301 -46.92 2.29 -7.23
N LYS A 302 -47.90 1.47 -7.61
CA LYS A 302 -48.52 0.48 -6.72
C LYS A 302 -47.81 -0.87 -6.85
N VAL A 303 -47.83 -1.67 -5.78
CA VAL A 303 -47.21 -3.01 -5.72
C VAL A 303 -47.63 -3.90 -6.91
N ARG A 304 -48.89 -3.83 -7.33
CA ARG A 304 -49.45 -4.62 -8.44
C ARG A 304 -48.96 -4.19 -9.83
N GLU A 305 -48.43 -2.99 -9.96
CA GLU A 305 -47.99 -2.43 -11.24
C GLU A 305 -46.52 -2.76 -11.53
N ILE A 306 -45.74 -3.14 -10.50
CA ILE A 306 -44.33 -3.51 -10.64
C ILE A 306 -44.15 -4.64 -11.67
N ALA A 307 -44.91 -5.72 -11.53
CA ALA A 307 -44.83 -6.88 -12.43
C ALA A 307 -45.23 -6.55 -13.88
N LYS A 308 -45.97 -5.46 -14.12
CA LYS A 308 -46.26 -4.97 -15.47
C LYS A 308 -45.11 -4.14 -16.00
N ILE A 309 -44.61 -3.21 -15.18
CA ILE A 309 -43.49 -2.33 -15.55
C ILE A 309 -42.23 -3.14 -15.85
N LEU A 310 -41.97 -4.23 -15.11
CA LEU A 310 -40.83 -5.12 -15.36
C LEU A 310 -40.92 -5.91 -16.66
N LYS A 311 -42.12 -6.11 -17.24
CA LYS A 311 -42.29 -6.82 -18.52
C LYS A 311 -42.02 -5.94 -19.74
N ASP A 312 -42.01 -4.62 -19.54
CA ASP A 312 -41.72 -3.65 -20.60
C ASP A 312 -40.21 -3.53 -20.87
N TYR A 313 -39.38 -4.23 -20.09
CA TYR A 313 -37.91 -4.27 -20.16
C TYR A 313 -37.40 -5.71 -20.14
#